data_AF-A0A7M4FFE9-F1
#
_entry.id   AF-A0A7M4FFE9-F1
#
_cell.length_a   1.000
_cell.length_b   1.000
_cell.length_c   1.000
_cell.angle_alpha   90.00
_cell.angle_beta   90.00
_cell.angle_gamma   90.00
#
_symmetry.space_group_name_H-M   'P 1'
#
loop_
_entity.id
_entity.type
_entity.pdbx_description
1 polymer ?
#
loop_
_entity_poly.entity_id
_entity_poly.type
_entity_poly.pdbx_seq_one_letter_code
_entity_poly.pdbx_strand_id
1 'polypeptide(L)'
;MPPWAGPTRWGICSAGKISHDFIIALKTLSAQEHTCPPTVAALLAPPQHSIPQSHTPSTAPSPTAVPTATPILHSTAHPPHNAAPSTCPRTTPHSTAPLFCSHCPQAFWTRFFPVSGRIQTLLAQGALGQVKVVRAAVAFHMSNVPRLVEKDLGGGALLDLGCYCVQFACMVFGGEKPQSILASGFLHETGVDETTSIILNYSRKRQAVLTCSFVVNLPNQATISGCITQGEPTAMLFNGERWECPLPPPSQPLNFERGTGLRYEAQHVRECLLQGLKESPIMSLADSELVASILDEARKQLGVKYTQDQCN
;
A
#
# COMPACT_ATOMS: atom_id res chain seq x y z
N MET A 1 5.84 34.30 -3.05
CA MET A 1 6.07 32.86 -2.81
C MET A 1 4.73 32.14 -2.89
N PRO A 2 4.66 30.92 -3.43
CA PRO A 2 3.42 30.16 -3.42
C PRO A 2 2.97 29.88 -1.96
N PRO A 3 1.66 29.83 -1.67
CA PRO A 3 1.13 29.62 -0.32
C PRO A 3 1.47 28.26 0.32
N TRP A 4 2.15 27.37 -0.41
CA TRP A 4 2.52 26.00 0.00
C TRP A 4 4.01 25.82 0.30
N ALA A 5 4.82 26.89 0.39
CA ALA A 5 6.27 26.83 0.57
C ALA A 5 6.75 26.38 1.98
N GLY A 6 5.84 25.92 2.86
CA GLY A 6 6.17 25.42 4.20
C GLY A 6 6.33 23.90 4.25
N PRO A 7 6.71 23.33 5.42
CA PRO A 7 6.76 21.88 5.60
C PRO A 7 5.38 21.26 5.40
N THR A 8 5.36 20.05 4.83
CA THR A 8 4.16 19.21 4.78
C THR A 8 3.83 18.79 6.22
N ARG A 9 2.61 19.14 6.67
CA ARG A 9 2.08 18.76 7.99
C ARG A 9 1.25 17.48 7.86
N TRP A 10 1.73 16.41 8.49
CA TRP A 10 1.12 15.09 8.47
C TRP A 10 0.15 14.91 9.64
N GLY A 11 -1.07 14.47 9.35
CA GLY A 11 -2.01 13.95 10.33
C GLY A 11 -2.14 12.43 10.19
N ILE A 12 -2.03 11.70 11.30
CA ILE A 12 -2.07 10.23 11.34
C ILE A 12 -3.42 9.78 11.91
N CYS A 13 -4.15 8.95 11.17
CA CYS A 13 -5.55 8.61 11.48
C CYS A 13 -5.74 7.29 12.26
N SER A 14 -4.67 6.69 12.81
CA SER A 14 -4.72 5.50 13.67
C SER A 14 -3.39 5.30 14.41
N ALA A 15 -3.38 4.45 15.45
CA ALA A 15 -2.14 4.04 16.16
C ALA A 15 -1.78 2.57 15.97
N GLY A 16 -2.11 2.01 14.79
CA GLY A 16 -1.68 0.67 14.43
C GLY A 16 -0.17 0.57 14.19
N LYS A 17 0.31 -0.68 14.06
CA LYS A 17 1.73 -1.01 13.81
C LYS A 17 2.34 -0.25 12.62
N ILE A 18 1.59 -0.15 11.54
CA ILE A 18 2.02 0.53 10.31
C ILE A 18 2.07 2.06 10.46
N SER A 19 1.17 2.65 11.26
CA SER A 19 1.21 4.08 11.58
C SER A 19 2.44 4.43 12.41
N HIS A 20 2.83 3.56 13.34
CA HIS A 20 4.09 3.67 14.09
C HIS A 20 5.29 3.64 13.14
N ASP A 21 5.37 2.66 12.25
CA ASP A 21 6.47 2.53 11.29
C ASP A 21 6.54 3.74 10.33
N PHE A 22 5.39 4.24 9.87
CA PHE A 22 5.31 5.44 9.04
C PHE A 22 5.85 6.69 9.76
N ILE A 23 5.50 6.89 11.04
CA ILE A 23 6.03 7.99 11.86
C ILE A 23 7.56 7.85 12.02
N ILE A 24 8.08 6.64 12.23
CA ILE A 24 9.52 6.41 12.29
C ILE A 24 10.19 6.73 10.96
N ALA A 25 9.59 6.32 9.83
CA ALA A 25 10.09 6.62 8.50
C ALA A 25 10.12 8.14 8.24
N LEU A 26 9.08 8.88 8.63
CA LEU A 26 9.04 10.34 8.53
C LEU A 26 10.18 11.02 9.31
N LYS A 27 10.57 10.48 10.47
CA LYS A 27 11.71 11.01 11.26
C LYS A 27 13.06 10.87 10.56
N THR A 28 13.15 10.05 9.50
CA THR A 28 14.36 9.95 8.67
C THR A 28 14.46 11.05 7.60
N LEU A 29 13.38 11.81 7.38
CA LEU A 29 13.32 12.94 6.45
C LEU A 29 13.59 14.28 7.16
N SER A 30 13.87 15.32 6.39
CA SER A 30 14.17 16.65 6.95
C SER A 30 12.96 17.23 7.69
N ALA A 31 13.16 17.65 8.94
CA ALA A 31 12.13 18.32 9.73
C ALA A 31 11.71 19.69 9.16
N GLN A 32 12.53 20.28 8.29
CA GLN A 32 12.18 21.51 7.56
C GLN A 32 11.16 21.25 6.44
N GLU A 33 11.03 19.99 6.01
CA GLU A 33 10.19 19.57 4.90
C GLU A 33 8.98 18.75 5.36
N HIS A 34 9.13 17.96 6.42
CA HIS A 34 8.11 17.07 6.98
C HIS A 34 7.92 17.34 8.47
N THR A 35 6.68 17.56 8.89
CA THR A 35 6.33 17.75 10.30
C THR A 35 5.12 16.89 10.67
N CYS A 36 5.16 16.28 11.85
CA CYS A 36 4.06 15.48 12.40
C CYS A 36 3.74 16.01 13.81
N PRO A 37 2.71 16.87 13.98
CA PRO A 37 2.40 17.48 15.26
C PRO A 37 1.99 16.46 16.34
N PRO A 38 2.36 16.70 17.61
CA PRO A 38 2.15 15.75 18.71
C PRO A 38 0.66 15.53 19.07
N THR A 39 -0.24 16.49 18.83
CA THR A 39 -1.68 16.37 19.19
C THR A 39 -2.40 15.26 18.42
N VAL A 40 -1.87 14.85 17.27
CA VAL A 40 -2.41 13.73 16.48
C VAL A 40 -1.78 12.39 16.89
N ALA A 41 -0.60 12.41 17.50
CA ALA A 41 0.07 11.23 18.05
C ALA A 41 -0.37 10.89 19.48
N ALA A 42 -0.74 11.89 20.30
CA ALA A 42 -1.05 11.72 21.72
C ALA A 42 -2.48 11.24 22.02
N LEU A 43 -3.41 11.34 21.08
CA LEU A 43 -4.79 10.85 21.24
C LEU A 43 -4.90 9.31 21.17
N LEU A 44 -3.79 8.60 20.91
CA LEU A 44 -3.82 7.19 20.53
C LEU A 44 -2.67 6.35 21.14
N ALA A 45 -1.99 6.82 22.18
CA ALA A 45 -1.08 5.96 22.94
C ALA A 45 -1.89 4.90 23.73
N PRO A 46 -1.44 3.63 23.82
CA PRO A 46 -2.12 2.65 24.68
C PRO A 46 -2.00 3.10 26.14
N PRO A 47 -3.04 2.95 26.98
CA PRO A 47 -2.97 3.34 28.37
C PRO A 47 -1.91 2.50 29.09
N GLN A 48 -0.80 3.12 29.48
CA GLN A 48 0.04 2.60 30.54
C GLN A 48 -0.66 2.92 31.86
N HIS A 49 -0.94 1.86 32.63
CA HIS A 49 -1.62 1.81 33.93
C HIS A 49 -3.14 1.55 33.92
N SER A 50 -3.45 0.42 34.55
CA SER A 50 -4.76 -0.10 34.95
C SER A 50 -5.53 0.89 35.83
N ILE A 51 -6.85 1.04 35.63
CA ILE A 51 -7.94 1.31 36.63
C ILE A 51 -9.30 1.53 35.90
N PRO A 52 -10.46 1.23 36.51
CA PRO A 52 -11.53 0.46 35.88
C PRO A 52 -12.68 1.27 35.24
N GLN A 53 -13.51 0.53 34.50
CA GLN A 53 -14.73 0.97 33.81
C GLN A 53 -15.67 1.78 34.71
N SER A 54 -16.15 2.91 34.19
CA SER A 54 -17.43 3.50 34.62
C SER A 54 -18.15 4.16 33.43
N HIS A 55 -19.47 4.03 33.45
CA HIS A 55 -20.41 4.37 32.39
C HIS A 55 -20.85 5.86 32.44
N THR A 56 -20.87 6.52 31.26
CA THR A 56 -21.80 7.60 30.79
C THR A 56 -21.89 8.96 31.51
N PRO A 57 -22.48 10.04 30.91
CA PRO A 57 -22.56 10.47 29.50
C PRO A 57 -22.28 11.99 29.24
N SER A 58 -22.07 12.34 27.97
CA SER A 58 -22.39 13.61 27.27
C SER A 58 -21.99 14.98 27.86
N THR A 59 -20.99 15.62 27.25
CA THR A 59 -20.97 16.99 26.67
C THR A 59 -19.55 17.56 26.75
N ALA A 60 -18.91 17.79 25.60
CA ALA A 60 -17.66 18.56 25.52
C ALA A 60 -17.78 19.59 24.38
N PRO A 61 -17.26 20.81 24.58
CA PRO A 61 -17.50 21.94 23.69
C PRO A 61 -16.66 21.84 22.42
N SER A 62 -17.23 22.34 21.32
CA SER A 62 -16.61 22.52 20.01
C SER A 62 -15.31 23.35 20.08
N PRO A 63 -14.17 22.88 19.53
CA PRO A 63 -13.01 23.73 19.34
C PRO A 63 -13.05 24.38 17.95
N THR A 64 -12.86 25.69 18.00
CA THR A 64 -12.54 26.65 16.95
C THR A 64 -11.62 26.13 15.83
N ALA A 65 -11.93 26.56 14.61
CA ALA A 65 -11.22 26.27 13.37
C ALA A 65 -9.72 26.60 13.44
N VAL A 66 -8.88 25.56 13.35
CA VAL A 66 -7.46 25.68 12.99
C VAL A 66 -7.36 25.40 11.49
N PRO A 67 -6.88 26.34 10.66
CA PRO A 67 -6.73 26.06 9.25
C PRO A 67 -5.47 25.22 9.01
N THR A 68 -5.59 24.23 8.13
CA THR A 68 -4.48 23.56 7.42
C THR A 68 -3.78 22.37 8.14
N ALA A 69 -4.55 21.33 8.42
CA ALA A 69 -4.04 19.95 8.47
C ALA A 69 -4.42 19.27 7.15
N THR A 70 -3.47 18.67 6.44
CA THR A 70 -3.76 17.81 5.30
C THR A 70 -3.82 16.38 5.86
N PRO A 71 -5.02 15.81 6.09
CA PRO A 71 -5.11 14.42 6.51
C PRO A 71 -4.66 13.55 5.34
N ILE A 72 -3.53 12.89 5.48
CA ILE A 72 -3.16 11.80 4.57
C ILE A 72 -3.53 10.52 5.30
N LEU A 73 -4.66 9.96 4.88
CA LEU A 73 -5.23 8.76 5.42
C LEU A 73 -4.36 7.56 4.99
N HIS A 74 -3.41 7.14 5.83
CA HIS A 74 -2.97 5.74 5.80
C HIS A 74 -4.09 4.89 6.43
N SER A 75 -5.12 4.60 5.65
CA SER A 75 -6.09 3.56 5.98
C SER A 75 -5.60 2.22 5.46
N THR A 76 -4.51 1.72 6.04
CA THR A 76 -4.42 0.28 6.24
C THR A 76 -5.39 -0.03 7.37
N ALA A 77 -6.55 -0.59 7.04
CA ALA A 77 -7.60 -0.88 8.01
C ALA A 77 -7.04 -1.69 9.19
N HIS A 78 -7.01 -1.10 10.39
CA HIS A 78 -6.87 -1.83 11.65
C HIS A 78 -7.75 -1.17 12.74
N PRO A 79 -8.52 -1.97 13.53
CA PRO A 79 -9.68 -1.54 14.35
C PRO A 79 -9.26 -0.87 15.69
N PRO A 80 -10.18 -0.23 16.47
CA PRO A 80 -11.61 -0.51 16.62
C PRO A 80 -12.53 0.67 16.25
N HIS A 81 -13.59 0.39 15.50
CA HIS A 81 -14.97 0.75 15.86
C HIS A 81 -15.93 0.20 14.79
N ASN A 82 -17.03 -0.36 15.29
CA ASN A 82 -18.17 -0.85 14.52
C ASN A 82 -18.50 0.05 13.33
N ALA A 83 -18.60 -0.55 12.15
CA ALA A 83 -19.28 0.08 11.01
C ALA A 83 -20.75 0.28 11.38
N ALA A 84 -21.09 1.52 11.76
CA ALA A 84 -22.44 2.06 11.72
C ALA A 84 -22.41 3.29 10.80
N PRO A 85 -23.49 3.55 10.03
CA PRO A 85 -23.44 4.47 8.91
C PRO A 85 -23.49 5.92 9.41
N SER A 86 -22.34 6.57 9.59
CA SER A 86 -22.29 8.00 9.85
C SER A 86 -22.00 8.76 8.56
N THR A 87 -23.06 9.35 8.03
CA THR A 87 -23.11 10.48 7.09
C THR A 87 -21.80 11.28 6.96
N CYS A 88 -21.28 11.31 5.73
CA CYS A 88 -20.28 12.27 5.28
C CYS A 88 -20.78 13.71 5.53
N PRO A 89 -20.08 14.57 6.29
CA PRO A 89 -20.42 15.98 6.32
C PRO A 89 -20.14 16.56 4.94
N ARG A 90 -21.20 17.08 4.32
CA ARG A 90 -21.23 17.77 3.03
C ARG A 90 -19.97 18.63 2.87
N THR A 91 -19.14 18.29 1.90
CA THR A 91 -17.90 18.98 1.55
C THR A 91 -18.17 20.46 1.33
N THR A 92 -17.51 21.32 2.11
CA THR A 92 -17.36 22.74 1.78
C THR A 92 -16.36 22.88 0.61
N PRO A 93 -16.44 23.92 -0.23
CA PRO A 93 -15.72 23.99 -1.50
C PRO A 93 -14.19 24.17 -1.39
N HIS A 94 -13.62 24.13 -0.18
CA HIS A 94 -12.21 24.44 0.10
C HIS A 94 -11.37 23.24 0.56
N SER A 95 -11.91 22.01 0.55
CA SER A 95 -11.14 20.81 0.89
C SER A 95 -10.53 20.18 -0.37
N THR A 96 -9.21 20.15 -0.44
CA THR A 96 -8.45 19.40 -1.44
C THR A 96 -8.88 17.94 -1.44
N ALA A 97 -9.35 17.45 -2.60
CA ALA A 97 -9.66 16.04 -2.82
C ALA A 97 -8.47 15.16 -2.38
N PRO A 98 -8.72 13.98 -1.77
CA PRO A 98 -7.63 13.11 -1.33
C PRO A 98 -6.79 12.68 -2.53
N LEU A 99 -5.46 12.83 -2.40
CA LEU A 99 -4.45 12.41 -3.39
C LEU A 99 -4.46 10.89 -3.67
N PHE A 100 -5.23 10.13 -2.89
CA PHE A 100 -5.36 8.69 -3.00
C PHE A 100 -6.84 8.32 -3.07
N CYS A 101 -7.17 7.43 -4.01
CA CYS A 101 -8.51 6.92 -4.18
C CYS A 101 -9.00 6.28 -2.87
N SER A 102 -10.13 6.76 -2.35
CA SER A 102 -10.82 6.19 -1.18
C SER A 102 -11.25 4.73 -1.37
N HIS A 103 -11.15 4.18 -2.59
CA HIS A 103 -11.55 2.81 -2.94
C HIS A 103 -10.37 1.83 -3.02
N CYS A 104 -9.12 2.27 -2.89
CA CYS A 104 -7.97 1.37 -2.79
C CYS A 104 -7.23 1.62 -1.47
N PRO A 105 -7.43 0.79 -0.44
CA PRO A 105 -6.79 0.95 0.87
C PRO A 105 -5.25 0.74 0.87
N GLN A 106 -4.61 0.64 -0.29
CA GLN A 106 -3.23 0.18 -0.41
C GLN A 106 -2.30 1.28 -0.91
N ALA A 107 -1.44 1.75 -0.01
CA ALA A 107 -0.25 2.50 -0.36
C ALA A 107 0.80 1.51 -0.91
N PHE A 108 0.98 1.48 -2.23
CA PHE A 108 2.01 0.64 -2.87
C PHE A 108 3.41 1.25 -2.71
N TRP A 109 3.87 1.36 -1.46
CA TRP A 109 5.16 1.93 -1.08
C TRP A 109 6.34 1.39 -1.92
N THR A 110 6.27 0.13 -2.36
CA THR A 110 7.25 -0.52 -3.25
C THR A 110 7.47 0.21 -4.57
N ARG A 111 6.49 0.96 -5.10
CA ARG A 111 6.62 1.77 -6.32
C ARG A 111 7.62 2.91 -6.19
N PHE A 112 7.80 3.43 -4.98
CA PHE A 112 8.57 4.66 -4.73
C PHE A 112 10.02 4.38 -4.35
N PHE A 113 10.40 3.11 -4.16
CA PHE A 113 11.80 2.77 -3.93
C PHE A 113 12.66 3.12 -5.15
N PRO A 114 13.89 3.60 -4.94
CA PRO A 114 14.83 3.90 -6.02
C PRO A 114 15.08 2.72 -6.98
N VAL A 115 15.00 1.49 -6.47
CA VAL A 115 15.08 0.26 -7.29
C VAL A 115 13.97 0.21 -8.33
N SER A 116 12.73 0.48 -7.95
CA SER A 116 11.59 0.50 -8.87
C SER A 116 11.76 1.59 -9.93
N GLY A 117 12.26 2.76 -9.56
CA GLY A 117 12.61 3.82 -10.51
C GLY A 117 13.74 3.40 -11.48
N ARG A 118 14.73 2.65 -11.00
CA ARG A 118 15.80 2.08 -11.84
C ARG A 118 15.24 1.05 -12.83
N ILE A 119 14.36 0.16 -12.38
CA ILE A 119 13.66 -0.81 -13.25
C ILE A 119 12.88 -0.07 -14.35
N GLN A 120 12.08 0.93 -13.99
CA GLN A 120 11.32 1.74 -14.95
C GLN A 120 12.23 2.45 -15.96
N THR A 121 13.37 2.99 -15.51
CA THR A 121 14.37 3.61 -16.39
C THR A 121 14.93 2.60 -17.41
N LEU A 122 15.30 1.41 -16.96
CA LEU A 122 15.82 0.34 -17.84
C LEU A 122 14.77 -0.13 -18.86
N LEU A 123 13.50 -0.22 -18.44
CA LEU A 123 12.38 -0.54 -19.33
C LEU A 123 12.16 0.56 -20.38
N ALA A 124 12.17 1.82 -19.98
CA ALA A 124 12.00 2.97 -20.87
C ALA A 124 13.14 3.09 -21.90
N GLN A 125 14.37 2.73 -21.50
CA GLN A 125 15.54 2.69 -22.38
C GLN A 125 15.53 1.49 -23.34
N GLY A 126 14.59 0.54 -23.20
CA GLY A 126 14.57 -0.68 -23.99
C GLY A 126 15.74 -1.63 -23.69
N ALA A 127 16.37 -1.51 -22.52
CA ALA A 127 17.57 -2.29 -22.16
C ALA A 127 17.32 -3.82 -22.09
N LEU A 128 16.06 -4.22 -21.89
CA LEU A 128 15.63 -5.62 -21.86
C LEU A 128 15.10 -6.10 -23.23
N GLY A 129 15.12 -5.24 -24.25
CA GLY A 129 14.39 -5.45 -25.49
C GLY A 129 12.89 -5.61 -25.22
N GLN A 130 12.23 -6.46 -26.00
CA GLN A 130 10.81 -6.73 -25.80
C GLN A 130 10.60 -7.63 -24.57
N VAL A 131 10.07 -7.07 -23.48
CA VAL A 131 9.67 -7.85 -22.30
C VAL A 131 8.59 -8.85 -22.70
N LYS A 132 8.80 -10.15 -22.43
CA LYS A 132 7.87 -11.23 -22.78
C LYS A 132 7.15 -11.80 -21.58
N VAL A 133 7.88 -12.06 -20.50
CA VAL A 133 7.34 -12.73 -19.32
C VAL A 133 7.78 -12.00 -18.07
N VAL A 134 6.82 -11.76 -17.17
CA VAL A 134 7.07 -11.32 -15.80
C VAL A 134 6.66 -12.45 -14.87
N ARG A 135 7.48 -12.76 -13.87
CA ARG A 135 7.09 -13.67 -12.79
C ARG A 135 7.23 -12.94 -11.47
N ALA A 136 6.29 -13.09 -10.55
CA ALA A 136 6.43 -12.57 -9.21
C ALA A 136 5.80 -13.51 -8.21
N ALA A 137 6.47 -13.71 -7.08
CA ALA A 137 5.93 -14.48 -5.97
C ALA A 137 6.09 -13.71 -4.66
N VAL A 138 5.06 -13.71 -3.83
CA VAL A 138 5.13 -13.24 -2.45
C VAL A 138 4.40 -14.25 -1.57
N ALA A 139 5.15 -15.10 -0.90
CA ALA A 139 4.63 -16.15 -0.05
C ALA A 139 5.48 -16.36 1.21
N PHE A 140 4.81 -16.28 2.36
CA PHE A 140 5.42 -16.46 3.67
C PHE A 140 4.54 -17.39 4.49
N HIS A 141 5.14 -18.26 5.31
CA HIS A 141 4.38 -19.04 6.27
C HIS A 141 3.99 -18.14 7.47
N MET A 142 2.76 -17.63 7.46
CA MET A 142 2.22 -16.65 8.41
C MET A 142 0.86 -17.06 8.98
N SER A 143 0.53 -18.35 9.00
CA SER A 143 -0.77 -18.86 9.50
C SER A 143 -1.11 -18.45 10.93
N ASN A 144 -0.13 -17.98 11.71
CA ASN A 144 -0.29 -17.48 13.07
C ASN A 144 -0.66 -15.98 13.16
N VAL A 145 -0.75 -15.26 12.04
CA VAL A 145 -1.15 -13.85 12.00
C VAL A 145 -2.68 -13.78 11.88
N PRO A 146 -3.43 -13.43 12.94
CA PRO A 146 -4.90 -13.58 12.95
C PRO A 146 -5.60 -12.81 11.83
N ARG A 147 -5.12 -11.59 11.55
CA ARG A 147 -5.66 -10.71 10.51
C ARG A 147 -5.75 -11.38 9.13
N LEU A 148 -4.81 -12.25 8.77
CA LEU A 148 -4.78 -12.88 7.44
C LEU A 148 -5.99 -13.79 7.21
N VAL A 149 -6.55 -14.36 8.27
CA VAL A 149 -7.69 -15.29 8.18
C VAL A 149 -9.03 -14.63 8.53
N GLU A 150 -9.00 -13.35 8.96
CA GLU A 150 -10.18 -12.54 9.31
C GLU A 150 -10.85 -11.97 8.06
N LYS A 151 -11.86 -12.70 7.55
CA LYS A 151 -12.60 -12.36 6.34
C LYS A 151 -13.26 -10.97 6.38
N ASP A 152 -13.82 -10.58 7.53
CA ASP A 152 -14.51 -9.29 7.69
C ASP A 152 -13.55 -8.08 7.60
N LEU A 153 -12.25 -8.31 7.80
CA LEU A 153 -11.20 -7.31 7.62
C LEU A 153 -10.53 -7.39 6.23
N GLY A 154 -11.11 -8.11 5.27
CA GLY A 154 -10.47 -8.35 3.98
C GLY A 154 -9.22 -9.23 4.10
N GLY A 155 -9.33 -10.31 4.89
CA GLY A 155 -8.38 -11.44 4.98
C GLY A 155 -7.85 -11.94 3.63
N GLY A 156 -6.80 -12.77 3.62
CA GLY A 156 -6.41 -13.57 2.47
C GLY A 156 -5.07 -13.18 1.83
N ALA A 157 -4.41 -14.16 1.23
CA ALA A 157 -3.10 -13.99 0.60
C ALA A 157 -3.15 -13.00 -0.58
N LEU A 158 -4.25 -12.98 -1.34
CA LEU A 158 -4.38 -12.16 -2.54
C LEU A 158 -4.41 -10.67 -2.20
N LEU A 159 -5.18 -10.27 -1.18
CA LEU A 159 -5.27 -8.87 -0.79
C LEU A 159 -4.01 -8.41 -0.04
N ASP A 160 -3.41 -9.23 0.82
CA ASP A 160 -2.23 -8.80 1.59
C ASP A 160 -0.91 -8.93 0.82
N LEU A 161 -0.76 -9.94 -0.02
CA LEU A 161 0.51 -10.31 -0.66
C LEU A 161 0.41 -10.23 -2.18
N GLY A 162 -0.67 -10.77 -2.76
CA GLY A 162 -0.88 -10.81 -4.20
C GLY A 162 -0.98 -9.43 -4.85
N CYS A 163 -1.45 -8.43 -4.11
CA CYS A 163 -1.48 -7.04 -4.55
C CYS A 163 -0.09 -6.50 -4.96
N TYR A 164 0.98 -6.90 -4.26
CA TYR A 164 2.35 -6.53 -4.61
C TYR A 164 2.82 -7.18 -5.92
N CYS A 165 2.38 -8.40 -6.19
CA CYS A 165 2.65 -9.07 -7.47
C CYS A 165 1.89 -8.40 -8.62
N VAL A 166 0.61 -8.09 -8.43
CA VAL A 166 -0.24 -7.45 -9.46
C VAL A 166 0.27 -6.05 -9.78
N GLN A 167 0.52 -5.21 -8.75
CA GLN A 167 1.03 -3.86 -8.99
C GLN A 167 2.40 -3.87 -9.70
N PHE A 168 3.24 -4.89 -9.45
CA PHE A 168 4.53 -5.02 -10.12
C PHE A 168 4.35 -5.35 -11.60
N ALA A 169 3.46 -6.28 -11.93
CA ALA A 169 3.12 -6.59 -13.32
C ALA A 169 2.55 -5.37 -14.05
N CYS A 170 1.64 -4.63 -13.41
CA CYS A 170 1.11 -3.37 -13.95
C CYS A 170 2.22 -2.34 -14.19
N MET A 171 3.20 -2.23 -13.29
CA MET A 171 4.35 -1.33 -13.46
C MET A 171 5.17 -1.68 -14.70
N VAL A 172 5.53 -2.97 -14.83
CA VAL A 172 6.41 -3.45 -15.90
C VAL A 172 5.75 -3.34 -17.27
N PHE A 173 4.43 -3.55 -17.34
CA PHE A 173 3.66 -3.43 -18.57
C PHE A 173 3.02 -2.05 -18.78
N GLY A 174 3.41 -1.05 -17.98
CA GLY A 174 3.05 0.36 -18.20
C GLY A 174 1.57 0.66 -18.04
N GLY A 175 0.90 0.05 -17.05
CA GLY A 175 -0.52 0.28 -16.77
C GLY A 175 -1.47 -0.29 -17.84
N GLU A 176 -0.97 -1.12 -18.76
CA GLU A 176 -1.83 -1.78 -19.75
C GLU A 176 -2.83 -2.71 -19.05
N LYS A 177 -4.09 -2.72 -19.50
CA LYS A 177 -5.09 -3.68 -19.02
C LYS A 177 -4.81 -5.07 -19.64
N PRO A 178 -4.76 -6.16 -18.85
CA PRO A 178 -4.61 -7.50 -19.42
C PRO A 178 -5.83 -7.86 -20.28
N GLN A 179 -5.58 -8.61 -21.37
CA GLN A 179 -6.59 -9.15 -22.27
C GLN A 179 -7.34 -10.33 -21.66
N SER A 180 -6.69 -11.07 -20.74
CA SER A 180 -7.36 -12.10 -19.94
C SER A 180 -6.66 -12.31 -18.60
N ILE A 181 -7.46 -12.75 -17.62
CA ILE A 181 -7.05 -13.03 -16.24
C ILE A 181 -7.51 -14.46 -15.94
N LEU A 182 -6.58 -15.33 -15.56
CA LEU A 182 -6.87 -16.67 -15.05
C LEU A 182 -6.29 -16.78 -13.66
N ALA A 183 -7.13 -17.05 -12.66
CA ALA A 183 -6.72 -17.25 -11.28
C ALA A 183 -7.19 -18.62 -10.79
N SER A 184 -6.34 -19.29 -10.01
CA SER A 184 -6.65 -20.57 -9.39
C SER A 184 -5.87 -20.69 -8.08
N GLY A 185 -6.43 -21.42 -7.13
CA GLY A 185 -5.88 -21.49 -5.79
C GLY A 185 -6.70 -22.34 -4.83
N PHE A 186 -6.33 -22.25 -3.56
CA PHE A 186 -6.97 -22.94 -2.45
C PHE A 186 -7.47 -21.94 -1.43
N LEU A 187 -8.62 -22.23 -0.85
CA LEU A 187 -9.19 -21.45 0.24
C LEU A 187 -8.75 -22.02 1.59
N HIS A 188 -8.56 -21.12 2.54
CA HIS A 188 -8.45 -21.46 3.95
C HIS A 188 -9.83 -21.86 4.50
N GLU A 189 -9.87 -22.57 5.63
CA GLU A 189 -11.13 -22.98 6.29
C GLU A 189 -12.05 -21.82 6.67
N THR A 190 -11.48 -20.62 6.87
CA THR A 190 -12.24 -19.38 7.14
C THR A 190 -12.87 -18.75 5.89
N GLY A 191 -12.62 -19.31 4.70
CA GLY A 191 -13.19 -18.87 3.43
C GLY A 191 -12.47 -17.68 2.78
N VAL A 192 -11.28 -17.32 3.26
CA VAL A 192 -10.33 -16.44 2.56
C VAL A 192 -9.44 -17.25 1.63
N ASP A 193 -8.79 -16.63 0.64
CA ASP A 193 -7.82 -17.34 -0.18
C ASP A 193 -6.50 -17.55 0.56
N GLU A 194 -6.00 -18.78 0.53
CA GLU A 194 -4.80 -19.22 1.23
C GLU A 194 -3.56 -19.15 0.32
N THR A 195 -3.70 -19.72 -0.87
CA THR A 195 -2.68 -19.77 -1.92
C THR A 195 -3.34 -19.49 -3.25
N THR A 196 -2.84 -18.48 -3.97
CA THR A 196 -3.42 -18.02 -5.23
C THR A 196 -2.34 -17.86 -6.29
N SER A 197 -2.57 -18.46 -7.46
CA SER A 197 -1.77 -18.23 -8.68
C SER A 197 -2.61 -17.49 -9.72
N ILE A 198 -2.01 -16.52 -10.41
CA ILE A 198 -2.67 -15.68 -11.40
C ILE A 198 -1.82 -15.64 -12.68
N ILE A 199 -2.45 -15.84 -13.82
CA ILE A 199 -1.89 -15.63 -15.15
C ILE A 199 -2.60 -14.44 -15.79
N LEU A 200 -1.83 -13.42 -16.14
CA LEU A 200 -2.30 -12.22 -16.84
C LEU A 200 -1.73 -12.23 -18.25
N ASN A 201 -2.59 -12.28 -19.27
CA ASN A 201 -2.17 -12.20 -20.66
C ASN A 201 -2.34 -10.77 -21.17
N TYR A 202 -1.29 -10.23 -21.78
CA TYR A 202 -1.26 -8.88 -22.33
C TYR A 202 -1.10 -8.92 -23.85
N SER A 203 -1.35 -7.77 -24.50
CA SER A 203 -1.11 -7.63 -25.93
C SER A 203 0.35 -7.93 -26.29
N ARG A 204 0.60 -8.23 -27.57
CA ARG A 204 1.94 -8.53 -28.11
C ARG A 204 2.58 -9.81 -27.55
N LYS A 205 1.73 -10.78 -27.17
CA LYS A 205 2.14 -12.09 -26.61
C LYS A 205 3.05 -11.94 -25.40
N ARG A 206 2.62 -11.10 -24.44
CA ARG A 206 3.30 -10.89 -23.16
C ARG A 206 2.46 -11.47 -22.04
N GLN A 207 3.10 -11.95 -20.98
CA GLN A 207 2.41 -12.62 -19.89
C GLN A 207 3.02 -12.27 -18.52
N ALA A 208 2.19 -12.14 -17.49
CA ALA A 208 2.62 -12.20 -16.09
C ALA A 208 2.12 -13.48 -15.44
N VAL A 209 2.98 -14.13 -14.64
CA VAL A 209 2.63 -15.29 -13.81
C VAL A 209 2.95 -14.94 -12.36
N LEU A 210 1.92 -14.87 -11.54
CA LEU A 210 1.96 -14.34 -10.19
C LEU A 210 1.55 -15.43 -9.19
N THR A 211 2.20 -15.48 -8.03
CA THR A 211 1.84 -16.42 -6.97
C THR A 211 1.89 -15.72 -5.61
N CYS A 212 0.89 -15.96 -4.78
CA CYS A 212 0.90 -15.52 -3.39
C CYS A 212 0.37 -16.61 -2.46
N SER A 213 0.88 -16.64 -1.23
CA SER A 213 0.43 -17.59 -0.21
C SER A 213 0.81 -17.13 1.20
N PHE A 214 -0.03 -17.40 2.19
CA PHE A 214 0.35 -17.21 3.59
C PHE A 214 0.70 -18.52 4.33
N VAL A 215 0.74 -19.66 3.65
CA VAL A 215 1.02 -20.98 4.28
C VAL A 215 2.33 -21.63 3.83
N VAL A 216 2.99 -21.10 2.81
CA VAL A 216 4.30 -21.59 2.35
C VAL A 216 5.30 -20.44 2.26
N ASN A 217 6.57 -20.77 2.44
CA ASN A 217 7.66 -19.85 2.12
C ASN A 217 8.12 -20.09 0.68
N LEU A 218 8.14 -19.04 -0.13
CA LEU A 218 8.81 -19.03 -1.43
C LEU A 218 10.02 -18.09 -1.38
N PRO A 219 10.91 -18.10 -2.40
CA PRO A 219 12.04 -17.16 -2.47
C PRO A 219 11.65 -15.67 -2.55
N ASN A 220 10.36 -15.36 -2.71
CA ASN A 220 9.78 -14.02 -2.67
C ASN A 220 10.48 -13.03 -3.61
N GLN A 221 10.52 -13.40 -4.88
CA GLN A 221 11.21 -12.65 -5.91
C GLN A 221 10.30 -12.35 -7.11
N ALA A 222 10.60 -11.23 -7.77
CA ALA A 222 10.06 -10.86 -9.06
C ALA A 222 11.15 -10.90 -10.13
N THR A 223 10.83 -11.42 -11.31
CA THR A 223 11.73 -11.49 -12.45
C THR A 223 11.09 -10.92 -13.72
N ILE A 224 11.88 -10.20 -14.51
CA ILE A 224 11.44 -9.61 -15.79
C ILE A 224 12.31 -10.18 -16.90
N SER A 225 11.73 -11.03 -17.75
CA SER A 225 12.40 -11.72 -18.87
C SER A 225 13.74 -12.38 -18.50
N GLY A 226 13.98 -12.72 -17.23
CA GLY A 226 15.26 -13.26 -16.73
C GLY A 226 16.41 -12.25 -16.60
N CYS A 227 16.28 -11.04 -17.14
CA CYS A 227 17.32 -10.00 -17.08
C CYS A 227 17.34 -9.28 -15.73
N ILE A 228 16.16 -9.02 -15.17
CA ILE A 228 16.00 -8.39 -13.85
C ILE A 228 15.48 -9.43 -12.86
N THR A 229 16.07 -9.47 -11.67
CA THR A 229 15.55 -10.20 -10.50
C THR A 229 15.51 -9.27 -9.30
N GLN A 230 14.38 -9.16 -8.62
CA GLN A 230 14.18 -8.34 -7.43
C GLN A 230 13.59 -9.20 -6.32
N GLY A 231 14.37 -9.47 -5.27
CA GLY A 231 13.89 -10.19 -4.07
C GLY A 231 13.45 -9.28 -2.92
N GLU A 232 13.82 -8.00 -2.99
CA GLU A 232 13.47 -7.02 -1.96
C GLU A 232 13.32 -5.61 -2.56
N PRO A 233 12.63 -4.68 -1.89
CA PRO A 233 12.43 -3.32 -2.42
C PRO A 233 13.72 -2.49 -2.56
N THR A 234 14.79 -2.86 -1.85
CA THR A 234 16.05 -2.10 -1.74
C THR A 234 17.16 -2.60 -2.65
N ALA A 235 17.01 -3.75 -3.30
CA ALA A 235 18.02 -4.29 -4.20
C ALA A 235 17.42 -5.04 -5.39
N MET A 236 18.15 -5.04 -6.50
CA MET A 236 17.86 -5.82 -7.69
C MET A 236 19.15 -6.37 -8.30
N LEU A 237 19.02 -7.43 -9.08
CA LEU A 237 20.02 -7.91 -10.03
C LEU A 237 19.62 -7.48 -11.43
N PHE A 238 20.55 -6.97 -12.21
CA PHE A 238 20.41 -6.75 -13.65
C PHE A 238 21.56 -7.46 -14.37
N ASN A 239 21.23 -8.48 -15.17
CA ASN A 239 22.22 -9.33 -15.85
C ASN A 239 23.32 -9.88 -14.90
N GLY A 240 22.92 -10.20 -13.66
CA GLY A 240 23.81 -10.70 -12.61
C GLY A 240 24.52 -9.62 -11.78
N GLU A 241 24.48 -8.36 -12.20
CA GLU A 241 25.05 -7.25 -11.44
C GLU A 241 24.06 -6.75 -10.38
N ARG A 242 24.52 -6.67 -9.12
CA ARG A 242 23.70 -6.21 -7.99
C ARG A 242 23.70 -4.70 -7.92
N TRP A 243 22.51 -4.12 -7.89
CA TRP A 243 22.28 -2.71 -7.59
C TRP A 243 21.43 -2.60 -6.33
N GLU A 244 21.87 -1.78 -5.39
CA GLU A 244 21.20 -1.62 -4.10
C GLU A 244 21.16 -0.17 -3.64
N CYS A 245 20.08 0.17 -2.96
CA CYS A 245 19.89 1.45 -2.29
C CYS A 245 19.48 1.15 -0.85
N PRO A 246 20.44 1.14 0.10
CA PRO A 246 20.16 0.80 1.48
C PRO A 246 19.28 1.86 2.16
N LEU A 247 18.48 1.40 3.12
CA LEU A 247 17.63 2.28 3.92
C LEU A 247 18.41 2.92 5.06
N PRO A 248 18.02 4.14 5.50
CA PRO A 248 18.55 4.71 6.72
C PRO A 248 18.19 3.83 7.93
N PRO A 249 19.03 3.82 8.98
CA PRO A 249 18.67 3.14 10.23
C PRO A 249 17.45 3.81 10.87
N PRO A 250 16.51 3.03 11.44
CA PRO A 250 15.37 3.60 12.14
C PRO A 250 15.79 4.19 13.49
N SER A 251 15.09 5.23 13.93
CA SER A 251 15.31 5.84 15.26
C SER A 251 14.74 4.99 16.41
N GLN A 252 13.86 4.05 16.11
CA GLN A 252 13.15 3.17 17.06
C GLN A 252 12.87 1.82 16.37
N PRO A 253 12.57 0.75 17.12
CA PRO A 253 12.19 -0.53 16.54
C PRO A 253 10.97 -0.42 15.61
N LEU A 254 11.05 -1.10 14.46
CA LEU A 254 9.97 -1.23 13.47
C LEU A 254 9.15 -2.49 13.72
N ASN A 255 7.87 -2.46 13.30
CA ASN A 255 7.00 -3.64 13.32
C ASN A 255 7.11 -4.48 12.05
N PHE A 256 7.41 -3.85 10.92
CA PHE A 256 7.55 -4.48 9.62
C PHE A 256 8.97 -4.30 9.07
N GLU A 257 9.45 -5.33 8.37
CA GLU A 257 10.76 -5.29 7.75
C GLU A 257 10.87 -4.11 6.79
N ARG A 258 12.02 -3.41 6.82
CA ARG A 258 12.32 -2.29 5.91
C ARG A 258 11.31 -1.14 6.00
N GLY A 259 10.52 -1.02 7.08
CA GLY A 259 9.51 0.03 7.26
C GLY A 259 10.01 1.47 7.12
N THR A 260 11.31 1.75 7.30
CA THR A 260 11.89 3.07 6.97
C THR A 260 11.75 3.45 5.49
N GLY A 261 11.50 2.50 4.60
CA GLY A 261 11.23 2.73 3.18
C GLY A 261 9.93 3.48 2.89
N LEU A 262 9.00 3.55 3.85
CA LEU A 262 7.79 4.40 3.75
C LEU A 262 8.15 5.89 3.59
N ARG A 263 9.40 6.27 3.87
CA ARG A 263 9.93 7.62 3.60
C ARG A 263 9.83 8.01 2.12
N TYR A 264 9.96 7.05 1.20
CA TYR A 264 10.00 7.35 -0.23
C TYR A 264 8.62 7.77 -0.75
N GLU A 265 7.56 7.08 -0.32
CA GLU A 265 6.19 7.51 -0.65
C GLU A 265 5.83 8.82 0.03
N ALA A 266 6.26 9.04 1.28
CA ALA A 266 6.02 10.31 1.97
C ALA A 266 6.68 11.49 1.26
N GLN A 267 7.92 11.32 0.81
CA GLN A 267 8.65 12.29 0.02
C GLN A 267 7.95 12.56 -1.32
N HIS A 268 7.56 11.50 -2.05
CA HIS A 268 6.85 11.63 -3.32
C HIS A 268 5.50 12.36 -3.19
N VAL A 269 4.75 12.09 -2.13
CA VAL A 269 3.50 12.81 -1.85
C VAL A 269 3.74 14.29 -1.62
N ARG A 270 4.80 14.65 -0.88
CA ARG A 270 5.19 16.06 -0.75
C ARG A 270 5.53 16.67 -2.10
N GLU A 271 6.31 15.99 -2.93
CA GLU A 271 6.68 16.48 -4.26
C GLU A 271 5.45 16.72 -5.15
N CYS A 272 4.46 15.83 -5.11
CA CYS A 272 3.18 16.02 -5.80
C CYS A 272 2.42 17.25 -5.28
N LEU A 273 2.34 17.42 -3.96
CA LEU A 273 1.67 18.57 -3.33
C LEU A 273 2.33 19.90 -3.70
N LEU A 274 3.67 19.96 -3.69
CA LEU A 274 4.41 21.17 -4.09
C LEU A 274 4.20 21.51 -5.56
N GLN A 275 4.03 20.50 -6.41
CA GLN A 275 3.71 20.69 -7.83
C GLN A 275 2.22 20.97 -8.09
N GLY A 276 1.37 20.97 -7.05
CA GLY A 276 -0.07 21.16 -7.19
C GLY A 276 -0.78 20.00 -7.91
N LEU A 277 -0.15 18.83 -7.96
CA LEU A 277 -0.74 17.62 -8.54
C LEU A 277 -1.86 17.09 -7.64
N LYS A 278 -2.87 16.49 -8.26
CA LYS A 278 -4.02 15.86 -7.58
C LYS A 278 -3.94 14.33 -7.52
N GLU A 279 -2.95 13.76 -8.19
CA GLU A 279 -2.64 12.34 -8.15
C GLU A 279 -1.15 12.13 -8.43
N SER A 280 -0.67 10.92 -8.12
CA SER A 280 0.72 10.54 -8.35
C SER A 280 0.93 10.13 -9.81
N PRO A 281 1.96 10.64 -10.51
CA PRO A 281 2.31 10.16 -11.84
C PRO A 281 2.97 8.77 -11.83
N ILE A 282 3.41 8.27 -10.66
CA ILE A 282 4.06 6.94 -10.50
C ILE A 282 3.02 5.83 -10.23
N MET A 283 1.92 6.19 -9.57
CA MET A 283 0.81 5.32 -9.22
C MET A 283 -0.47 6.15 -9.36
N SER A 284 -0.96 6.24 -10.60
CA SER A 284 -2.16 7.03 -10.91
C SER A 284 -3.42 6.43 -10.28
N LEU A 285 -4.51 7.20 -10.28
CA LEU A 285 -5.81 6.66 -9.87
C LEU A 285 -6.23 5.51 -10.80
N ALA A 286 -5.96 5.64 -12.11
CA ALA A 286 -6.24 4.59 -13.10
C ALA A 286 -5.42 3.31 -12.86
N ASP A 287 -4.14 3.43 -12.46
CA ASP A 287 -3.35 2.26 -12.07
C ASP A 287 -3.95 1.56 -10.85
N SER A 288 -4.44 2.35 -9.89
CA SER A 288 -5.03 1.82 -8.65
C SER A 288 -6.32 1.07 -8.93
N GLU A 289 -7.18 1.63 -9.78
CA GLU A 289 -8.39 0.98 -10.28
C GLU A 289 -8.08 -0.29 -11.07
N LEU A 290 -7.04 -0.27 -11.91
CA LEU A 290 -6.61 -1.44 -12.66
C LEU A 290 -6.17 -2.57 -11.72
N VAL A 291 -5.30 -2.29 -10.74
CA VAL A 291 -4.87 -3.28 -9.76
C VAL A 291 -6.07 -3.83 -8.98
N ALA A 292 -6.96 -2.95 -8.50
CA ALA A 292 -8.17 -3.36 -7.81
C ALA A 292 -9.04 -4.28 -8.68
N SER A 293 -9.23 -3.94 -9.96
CA SER A 293 -10.03 -4.76 -10.90
C SER A 293 -9.43 -6.15 -11.15
N ILE A 294 -8.10 -6.27 -11.17
CA ILE A 294 -7.42 -7.56 -11.36
C ILE A 294 -7.56 -8.42 -10.10
N LEU A 295 -7.38 -7.84 -8.92
CA LEU A 295 -7.58 -8.54 -7.64
C LEU A 295 -9.03 -8.98 -7.48
N ASP A 296 -9.96 -8.12 -7.88
CA ASP A 296 -11.40 -8.37 -7.84
C ASP A 296 -11.83 -9.51 -8.77
N GLU A 297 -11.29 -9.56 -9.99
CA GLU A 297 -11.54 -10.66 -10.91
C GLU A 297 -10.90 -11.97 -10.39
N ALA A 298 -9.66 -11.91 -9.91
CA ALA A 298 -8.96 -13.09 -9.40
C ALA A 298 -9.71 -13.73 -8.21
N ARG A 299 -10.09 -12.93 -7.19
CA ARG A 299 -10.83 -13.45 -6.02
C ARG A 299 -12.18 -14.08 -6.40
N LYS A 300 -12.86 -13.53 -7.41
CA LYS A 300 -14.15 -14.05 -7.92
C LYS A 300 -13.98 -15.43 -8.54
N GLN A 301 -12.91 -15.65 -9.30
CA GLN A 301 -12.59 -16.97 -9.86
C GLN A 301 -12.29 -18.02 -8.77
N LEU A 302 -11.72 -17.59 -7.63
CA LEU A 302 -11.53 -18.46 -6.45
C LEU A 302 -12.80 -18.66 -5.61
N GLY A 303 -13.88 -17.92 -5.88
CA GLY A 303 -15.11 -17.97 -5.08
C GLY A 303 -15.06 -17.20 -3.76
N VAL A 304 -14.05 -16.34 -3.55
CA VAL A 304 -13.94 -15.50 -2.34
C VAL A 304 -14.89 -14.30 -2.46
N LYS A 305 -15.82 -14.20 -1.51
CA LYS A 305 -16.82 -13.13 -1.43
C LYS A 305 -16.73 -12.40 -0.09
N TYR A 306 -16.73 -11.07 -0.12
CA TYR A 306 -16.79 -10.23 1.07
C TYR A 306 -18.18 -9.64 1.25
N THR A 307 -18.50 -9.16 2.45
CA THR A 307 -19.79 -8.53 2.76
C THR A 307 -20.09 -7.33 1.85
N GLN A 308 -19.06 -6.60 1.44
CA GLN A 308 -19.12 -5.42 0.59
C GLN A 308 -19.60 -5.74 -0.84
N ASP A 309 -19.51 -7.02 -1.26
CA ASP A 309 -19.98 -7.46 -2.58
C ASP A 309 -21.50 -7.55 -2.68
N GLN A 310 -22.19 -7.55 -1.54
CA GLN A 310 -23.65 -7.69 -1.48
C GLN A 310 -24.39 -6.38 -1.75
N CYS A 311 -23.68 -5.26 -1.93
CA CYS A 311 -24.25 -3.94 -2.14
C CYS A 311 -24.56 -3.60 -3.62
N ASN A 312 -24.65 -4.61 -4.51
CA ASN A 312 -25.03 -4.44 -5.92
C ASN A 312 -26.42 -5.01 -6.22
#